data_AF-R6FP94-F1
#
_entry.id   AF-R6FP94-F1
#
_cell.length_a   1.000
_cell.length_b   1.000
_cell.length_c   1.000
_cell.angle_alpha   90.00
_cell.angle_beta   90.00
_cell.angle_gamma   90.00
#
_symmetry.space_group_name_H-M   'P 1'
#
loop_
_entity.id
_entity.type
_entity.pdbx_description
1 polymer ?
#
loop_
_entity_poly.entity_id
_entity_poly.type
_entity_poly.pdbx_seq_one_letter_code
_entity_poly.pdbx_strand_id
1 'polypeptide(L)'
;MGKEKWNENRLALLAELYPVETTAYTAGILGMSETAVKNMARRLGIVKIAKSGWMERAGYIRSHFHEYSFSEMGRELGITKTSVSRIAARLGLKRTGEQARKVLSRVRNELIRKERRRVIFGLEPLTRLKVVSNRARVRLRSRLKSTGYIVGDERNILYYSDTLVRREQLESRGGKLGLHFLPLPEDGIPGMTTI
;
A
#
# COMPACT_ATOMS: atom_id res chain seq x y z
N MET A 1 61.96 1.20 16.53
CA MET A 1 61.61 0.41 15.33
C MET A 1 60.10 0.43 15.14
N GLY A 2 59.58 0.61 13.91
CA GLY A 2 58.13 0.53 13.67
C GLY A 2 57.57 1.28 12.45
N LYS A 3 58.41 1.62 11.45
CA LYS A 3 57.99 2.35 10.23
C LYS A 3 57.55 1.43 9.08
N GLU A 4 57.11 0.20 9.36
CA GLU A 4 56.96 -0.81 8.30
C GLU A 4 55.62 -1.57 8.34
N LYS A 5 54.55 -0.93 8.81
CA LYS A 5 53.22 -1.56 8.73
C LYS A 5 52.63 -1.49 7.31
N TRP A 6 52.86 -0.41 6.56
CA TRP A 6 52.30 -0.21 5.22
C TRP A 6 53.42 -0.08 4.19
N ASN A 7 53.61 -1.12 3.38
CA ASN A 7 54.51 -1.12 2.22
C ASN A 7 53.71 -0.91 0.92
N GLU A 8 54.39 -0.62 -0.18
CA GLU A 8 53.77 -0.40 -1.49
C GLU A 8 52.90 -1.58 -1.94
N ASN A 9 53.36 -2.81 -1.71
CA ASN A 9 52.59 -4.02 -2.02
C ASN A 9 51.26 -4.09 -1.27
N ARG A 10 51.23 -3.76 0.03
CA ARG A 10 50.00 -3.73 0.83
C ARG A 10 49.09 -2.58 0.43
N LEU A 11 49.64 -1.45 0.00
CA LEU A 11 48.86 -0.31 -0.51
C LEU A 11 48.20 -0.66 -1.85
N ALA A 12 48.93 -1.33 -2.76
CA ALA A 12 48.40 -1.83 -4.02
C ALA A 12 47.28 -2.87 -3.79
N LEU A 13 47.52 -3.85 -2.90
CA LEU A 13 46.53 -4.85 -2.53
C LEU A 13 45.27 -4.22 -1.90
N LEU A 14 45.45 -3.20 -1.06
CA LEU A 14 44.34 -2.45 -0.47
C LEU A 14 43.53 -1.72 -1.54
N ALA A 15 44.20 -1.07 -2.51
CA ALA A 15 43.55 -0.37 -3.61
C ALA A 15 42.75 -1.30 -4.53
N GLU A 16 43.24 -2.53 -4.75
CA GLU A 16 42.56 -3.54 -5.56
C GLU A 16 41.37 -4.18 -4.81
N LEU A 17 41.60 -4.64 -3.58
CA LEU A 17 40.64 -5.49 -2.88
C LEU A 17 39.60 -4.69 -2.09
N TYR A 18 39.98 -3.58 -1.46
CA TYR A 18 39.05 -2.83 -0.58
C TYR A 18 37.79 -2.30 -1.27
N PRO A 19 37.85 -1.84 -2.55
CA PRO A 19 36.66 -1.41 -3.27
C PRO A 19 35.63 -2.52 -3.47
N VAL A 20 36.08 -3.75 -3.74
CA VAL A 20 35.22 -4.86 -4.18
C VAL A 20 34.83 -5.77 -3.02
N GLU A 21 35.79 -6.09 -2.15
CA GLU A 21 35.67 -7.16 -1.16
C GLU A 21 35.16 -6.71 0.21
N THR A 22 34.83 -7.69 1.06
CA THR A 22 34.47 -7.42 2.45
C THR A 22 35.67 -6.88 3.24
N THR A 23 35.41 -6.05 4.28
CA THR A 23 36.51 -5.49 5.09
C THR A 23 37.20 -6.59 5.89
N ALA A 24 36.46 -7.60 6.36
CA ALA A 24 37.04 -8.74 7.06
C ALA A 24 37.99 -9.54 6.15
N TYR A 25 37.60 -9.80 4.89
CA TYR A 25 38.45 -10.51 3.93
C TYR A 25 39.74 -9.74 3.61
N THR A 26 39.62 -8.44 3.32
CA THR A 26 40.79 -7.59 3.05
C THR A 26 41.72 -7.44 4.25
N ALA A 27 41.17 -7.39 5.46
CA ALA A 27 41.93 -7.42 6.70
C ALA A 27 42.68 -8.74 6.90
N GLY A 28 42.04 -9.87 6.59
CA GLY A 28 42.66 -11.21 6.62
C GLY A 28 43.86 -11.32 5.67
N ILE A 29 43.70 -10.90 4.41
CA ILE A 29 44.79 -10.95 3.41
C ILE A 29 45.96 -10.03 3.80
N LEU A 30 45.66 -8.84 4.31
CA LEU A 30 46.69 -7.88 4.72
C LEU A 30 47.34 -8.25 6.07
N GLY A 31 46.81 -9.23 6.79
CA GLY A 31 47.26 -9.60 8.14
C GLY A 31 47.08 -8.46 9.16
N MET A 32 46.02 -7.66 9.00
CA MET A 32 45.76 -6.47 9.82
C MET A 32 44.37 -6.47 10.44
N SER A 33 44.16 -5.64 11.45
CA SER A 33 42.82 -5.38 11.97
C SER A 33 41.94 -4.63 10.96
N GLU A 34 40.64 -4.93 10.93
CA GLU A 34 39.67 -4.22 10.08
C GLU A 34 39.67 -2.70 10.26
N THR A 35 39.93 -2.21 11.48
CA THR A 35 40.00 -0.78 11.81
C THR A 35 41.20 -0.11 11.13
N ALA A 36 42.37 -0.75 11.14
CA ALA A 36 43.56 -0.25 10.45
C ALA A 36 43.34 -0.17 8.93
N VAL A 37 42.69 -1.18 8.34
CA VAL A 37 42.33 -1.21 6.91
C VAL A 37 41.34 -0.08 6.57
N LYS A 38 40.29 0.11 7.36
CA LYS A 38 39.31 1.22 7.18
C LYS A 38 39.98 2.59 7.27
N ASN A 39 40.86 2.78 8.26
CA ASN A 39 41.56 4.06 8.46
C ASN A 39 42.51 4.35 7.30
N MET A 40 43.24 3.33 6.81
CA MET A 40 44.14 3.51 5.68
C MET A 40 43.38 3.77 4.37
N ALA A 41 42.31 3.02 4.10
CA ALA A 41 41.46 3.27 2.95
C ALA A 41 40.87 4.69 2.96
N ARG A 42 40.44 5.18 4.13
CA ARG A 42 40.00 6.57 4.30
C ARG A 42 41.12 7.57 3.99
N ARG A 43 42.35 7.29 4.44
CA ARG A 43 43.53 8.16 4.18
C ARG A 43 43.90 8.21 2.71
N LEU A 44 43.71 7.11 1.99
CA LEU A 44 43.97 6.99 0.55
C LEU A 44 42.78 7.42 -0.32
N GLY A 45 41.64 7.81 0.29
CA GLY A 45 40.43 8.16 -0.44
C GLY A 45 39.75 6.97 -1.14
N ILE A 46 40.10 5.74 -0.81
CA ILE A 46 39.53 4.54 -1.41
C ILE A 46 38.16 4.29 -0.79
N VAL A 47 37.12 4.41 -1.60
CA VAL A 47 35.73 4.14 -1.21
C VAL A 47 35.33 2.76 -1.68
N LYS A 48 34.51 2.05 -0.90
CA LYS A 48 33.91 0.80 -1.36
C LYS A 48 33.04 1.06 -2.60
N ILE A 49 33.21 0.25 -3.63
CA ILE A 49 32.23 0.15 -4.70
C ILE A 49 30.93 -0.26 -4.01
N ALA A 50 29.86 0.48 -4.29
CA ALA A 50 28.56 0.18 -3.72
C ALA A 50 28.25 -1.30 -3.99
N LYS A 51 27.97 -2.07 -2.93
CA LYS A 51 27.67 -3.52 -3.02
C LYS A 51 26.84 -3.76 -4.28
N SER A 52 27.20 -4.73 -5.12
CA SER A 52 26.50 -5.03 -6.39
C SER A 52 24.98 -4.99 -6.25
N GLY A 53 24.45 -5.60 -5.19
CA GLY A 53 23.02 -5.61 -4.89
C GLY A 53 22.43 -4.25 -4.46
N TRP A 54 23.20 -3.24 -4.08
CA TRP A 54 22.72 -1.87 -3.94
C TRP A 54 22.59 -1.19 -5.31
N MET A 55 23.59 -1.34 -6.20
CA MET A 55 23.51 -0.75 -7.54
C MET A 55 22.37 -1.34 -8.36
N GLU A 56 22.18 -2.65 -8.30
CA GLU A 56 21.06 -3.34 -8.94
C GLU A 56 19.70 -2.82 -8.42
N ARG A 57 19.52 -2.79 -7.09
CA ARG A 57 18.30 -2.26 -6.46
C ARG A 57 18.07 -0.80 -6.79
N ALA A 58 19.13 0.01 -6.79
CA ALA A 58 19.06 1.43 -7.12
C ALA A 58 18.68 1.65 -8.59
N GLY A 59 19.25 0.86 -9.50
CA GLY A 59 18.92 0.86 -10.93
C GLY A 59 17.45 0.51 -11.16
N TYR A 60 16.98 -0.58 -10.55
CA TYR A 60 15.59 -1.00 -10.64
C TYR A 60 14.63 0.06 -10.07
N ILE A 61 14.93 0.60 -8.89
CA ILE A 61 14.11 1.65 -8.28
C ILE A 61 14.05 2.89 -9.17
N ARG A 62 15.17 3.28 -9.80
CA ARG A 62 15.22 4.45 -10.69
C ARG A 62 14.33 4.26 -11.92
N SER A 63 14.35 3.11 -12.56
CA SER A 63 13.53 2.85 -13.75
C SER A 63 12.03 2.73 -13.43
N HIS A 64 11.67 2.16 -12.29
CA HIS A 64 10.27 1.90 -11.93
C HIS A 64 9.65 2.96 -10.99
N PHE A 65 10.40 4.00 -10.63
CA PHE A 65 10.02 4.95 -9.59
C PHE A 65 8.71 5.68 -9.89
N HIS A 66 8.39 5.97 -11.15
CA HIS A 66 7.22 6.78 -11.51
C HIS A 66 5.94 5.95 -11.70
N GLU A 67 6.06 4.64 -11.92
CA GLU A 67 4.94 3.77 -12.30
C GLU A 67 4.51 2.84 -11.16
N TYR A 68 5.47 2.40 -10.34
CA TYR A 68 5.25 1.39 -9.31
C TYR A 68 5.18 2.02 -7.92
N SER A 69 4.41 1.46 -7.00
CA SER A 69 4.43 1.84 -5.59
C SER A 69 5.63 1.23 -4.87
N PHE A 70 6.01 1.80 -3.72
CA PHE A 70 7.11 1.23 -2.91
C PHE A 70 6.83 -0.19 -2.44
N SER A 71 5.57 -0.55 -2.24
CA SER A 71 5.18 -1.91 -1.88
C SER A 71 5.33 -2.89 -3.05
N GLU A 72 5.08 -2.45 -4.29
CA GLU A 72 5.29 -3.28 -5.49
C GLU A 72 6.77 -3.48 -5.76
N MET A 73 7.56 -2.40 -5.77
CA MET A 73 9.02 -2.48 -5.92
C MET A 73 9.65 -3.35 -4.83
N GLY A 74 9.12 -3.29 -3.60
CA GLY A 74 9.61 -4.11 -2.50
C GLY A 74 9.36 -5.60 -2.74
N ARG A 75 8.20 -5.97 -3.28
CA ARG A 75 7.90 -7.37 -3.62
C ARG A 75 8.84 -7.89 -4.70
N GLU A 76 9.08 -7.11 -5.75
CA GLU A 76 9.96 -7.54 -6.84
C GLU A 76 11.41 -7.70 -6.38
N LEU A 77 11.90 -6.73 -5.58
CA LEU A 77 13.27 -6.74 -5.08
C LEU A 77 13.49 -7.62 -3.84
N GLY A 78 12.45 -8.29 -3.34
CA GLY A 78 12.51 -9.08 -2.11
C GLY A 78 12.87 -8.27 -0.85
N ILE A 79 12.52 -6.97 -0.82
CA ILE A 79 12.82 -6.07 0.30
C ILE A 79 11.56 -5.36 0.81
N THR A 80 11.64 -4.79 2.01
CA THR A 80 10.52 -4.05 2.59
C THR A 80 10.29 -2.71 1.87
N LYS A 81 9.03 -2.25 1.86
CA LYS A 81 8.65 -0.93 1.33
C LYS A 81 9.45 0.23 1.94
N THR A 82 9.85 0.09 3.21
CA THR A 82 10.63 1.10 3.94
C THR A 82 12.07 1.15 3.43
N SER A 83 12.67 0.01 3.12
CA SER A 83 13.99 -0.05 2.49
C SER A 83 13.99 0.58 1.09
N VAL A 84 12.96 0.32 0.28
CA VAL A 84 12.78 0.99 -1.02
C VAL A 84 12.71 2.50 -0.85
N SER A 85 11.90 2.98 0.10
CA SER A 85 11.76 4.41 0.39
C SER A 85 13.08 5.06 0.81
N ARG A 86 13.89 4.39 1.63
CA ARG A 86 15.23 4.87 2.02
C ARG A 86 16.19 4.94 0.84
N ILE A 87 16.18 3.93 -0.04
CA ILE A 87 17.02 3.93 -1.25
C ILE A 87 16.60 5.06 -2.18
N ALA A 88 15.29 5.22 -2.44
CA ALA A 88 14.78 6.31 -3.26
C ALA A 88 15.14 7.70 -2.70
N ALA A 89 15.03 7.89 -1.38
CA ALA A 89 15.45 9.13 -0.72
C ALA A 89 16.96 9.39 -0.91
N ARG A 90 17.80 8.35 -0.77
CA ARG A 90 19.24 8.44 -0.98
C ARG A 90 19.61 8.73 -2.45
N LEU A 91 18.77 8.34 -3.39
CA LEU A 91 18.89 8.66 -4.82
C LEU A 91 18.33 10.04 -5.18
N GLY A 92 17.72 10.77 -4.22
CA GLY A 92 17.10 12.06 -4.47
C GLY A 92 15.80 11.99 -5.28
N LEU A 93 15.21 10.80 -5.42
CA LEU A 93 14.01 10.60 -6.22
C LEU A 93 12.78 11.15 -5.48
N LYS A 94 12.10 12.11 -6.10
CA LYS A 94 10.85 12.70 -5.60
C LYS A 94 9.77 12.63 -6.67
N ARG A 95 8.56 12.25 -6.26
CA ARG A 95 7.39 12.27 -7.15
C ARG A 95 6.73 13.63 -7.08
N THR A 96 6.21 14.09 -8.21
CA THR A 96 5.24 15.19 -8.21
C THR A 96 3.91 14.70 -7.61
N GLY A 97 3.06 15.63 -7.16
CA GLY A 97 1.75 15.29 -6.60
C GLY A 97 0.86 14.52 -7.59
N GLU A 98 0.96 14.84 -8.87
CA GLU A 98 0.23 14.15 -9.94
C GLU A 98 0.71 12.71 -10.13
N GLN A 99 2.04 12.49 -10.21
CA GLN A 99 2.62 11.16 -10.33
C GLN A 99 2.25 10.29 -9.12
N ALA A 100 2.32 10.86 -7.91
CA ALA A 100 1.89 10.17 -6.70
C ALA A 100 0.41 9.77 -6.78
N ARG A 101 -0.47 10.67 -7.22
CA ARG A 101 -1.91 10.41 -7.38
C ARG A 101 -2.20 9.34 -8.43
N LYS A 102 -1.47 9.33 -9.56
CA LYS A 102 -1.58 8.30 -10.61
C LYS A 102 -1.27 6.90 -10.06
N VAL A 103 -0.14 6.76 -9.35
CA VAL A 103 0.25 5.49 -8.72
C VAL A 103 -0.76 5.06 -7.66
N LEU A 104 -1.16 5.98 -6.77
CA LEU A 104 -2.16 5.72 -5.73
C LEU A 104 -3.50 5.25 -6.31
N SER A 105 -3.97 5.93 -7.36
CA SER A 105 -5.21 5.58 -8.06
C SER A 105 -5.14 4.19 -8.67
N ARG A 106 -4.04 3.86 -9.37
CA ARG A 106 -3.83 2.52 -9.96
C ARG A 106 -3.89 1.43 -8.89
N VAL A 107 -3.08 1.56 -7.84
CA VAL A 107 -3.01 0.57 -6.75
C VAL A 107 -4.37 0.39 -6.08
N ARG A 108 -5.09 1.49 -5.83
CA ARG A 108 -6.43 1.45 -5.23
C ARG A 108 -7.44 0.76 -6.16
N ASN A 109 -7.41 1.06 -7.45
CA ASN A 109 -8.32 0.45 -8.43
C ASN A 109 -8.07 -1.05 -8.59
N GLU A 110 -6.82 -1.50 -8.59
CA GLU A 110 -6.48 -2.93 -8.57
C GLU A 110 -6.99 -3.63 -7.31
N LEU A 111 -6.81 -3.00 -6.15
CA LEU A 111 -7.31 -3.52 -4.88
C LEU A 111 -8.84 -3.67 -4.90
N ILE A 112 -9.56 -2.64 -5.35
CA ILE A 112 -11.02 -2.67 -5.51
C ILE A 112 -11.43 -3.79 -6.49
N ARG A 113 -10.72 -3.96 -7.62
CA ARG A 113 -11.02 -5.04 -8.57
C ARG A 113 -10.85 -6.43 -7.96
N LYS A 114 -9.77 -6.65 -7.20
CA LYS A 114 -9.53 -7.92 -6.50
C LYS A 114 -10.62 -8.20 -5.48
N GLU A 115 -10.98 -7.21 -4.68
CA GLU A 115 -12.04 -7.30 -3.67
C GLU A 115 -13.41 -7.54 -4.31
N ARG A 116 -13.75 -6.84 -5.41
CA ARG A 116 -15.01 -7.08 -6.15
C ARG A 116 -15.12 -8.51 -6.66
N ARG A 117 -14.03 -9.06 -7.21
CA ARG A 117 -14.02 -10.45 -7.67
C ARG A 117 -14.30 -11.42 -6.53
N ARG A 118 -13.71 -11.20 -5.34
CA ARG A 118 -13.99 -12.03 -4.15
C ARG A 118 -15.47 -12.04 -3.81
N VAL A 119 -16.11 -10.86 -3.80
CA VAL A 119 -17.56 -10.75 -3.55
C VAL A 119 -18.37 -11.50 -4.62
N ILE A 120 -18.01 -11.39 -5.90
CA ILE A 120 -18.71 -12.09 -6.99
C ILE A 120 -18.59 -13.61 -6.84
N PHE A 121 -17.40 -14.11 -6.47
CA PHE A 121 -17.17 -15.53 -6.25
C PHE A 121 -17.61 -16.03 -4.86
N GLY A 122 -18.25 -15.19 -4.05
CA GLY A 122 -18.69 -15.57 -2.70
C GLY A 122 -17.55 -15.85 -1.70
N LEU A 123 -16.33 -15.42 -2.00
CA LEU A 123 -15.17 -15.57 -1.12
C LEU A 123 -15.17 -14.53 -0.01
N GLU A 124 -14.53 -14.87 1.11
CA GLU A 124 -14.34 -13.94 2.22
C GLU A 124 -13.58 -12.67 1.78
N PRO A 125 -14.05 -11.48 2.21
CA PRO A 125 -13.36 -10.22 1.96
C PRO A 125 -11.97 -10.21 2.58
N LEU A 126 -10.96 -9.72 1.84
CA LEU A 126 -9.62 -9.50 2.40
C LEU A 126 -9.55 -8.19 3.18
N THR A 127 -10.38 -7.23 2.79
CA THR A 127 -10.40 -5.90 3.37
C THR A 127 -11.82 -5.54 3.79
N ARG A 128 -11.94 -4.57 4.71
CA ARG A 128 -13.24 -4.01 5.11
C ARG A 128 -13.84 -3.05 4.07
N LEU A 129 -13.32 -3.05 2.84
CA LEU A 129 -13.79 -2.14 1.79
C LEU A 129 -15.12 -2.61 1.23
N LYS A 130 -16.13 -1.75 1.32
CA LYS A 130 -17.41 -1.97 0.67
C LYS A 130 -17.26 -1.73 -0.84
N VAL A 131 -17.15 -2.82 -1.60
CA VAL A 131 -16.87 -2.74 -3.05
C VAL A 131 -18.08 -2.93 -3.96
N VAL A 132 -19.15 -3.53 -3.44
CA VAL A 132 -20.43 -3.65 -4.12
C VAL A 132 -21.45 -2.77 -3.40
N SER A 133 -21.98 -1.81 -4.14
CA SER A 133 -23.19 -1.09 -3.77
C SER A 133 -24.30 -1.54 -4.71
N ASN A 134 -25.41 -2.05 -4.17
CA ASN A 134 -26.58 -2.30 -4.99
C ASN A 134 -27.21 -0.94 -5.37
N ARG A 135 -26.77 -0.37 -6.50
CA ARG A 135 -27.16 0.98 -6.96
C ARG A 135 -28.66 1.08 -7.22
N ALA A 136 -29.28 0.00 -7.70
CA ALA A 136 -30.73 -0.08 -7.88
C ALA A 136 -31.45 0.05 -6.53
N ARG A 137 -30.99 -0.68 -5.51
CA ARG A 137 -31.53 -0.60 -4.13
C ARG A 137 -31.36 0.79 -3.54
N VAL A 138 -30.19 1.40 -3.69
CA VAL A 138 -29.90 2.75 -3.18
C VAL A 138 -30.80 3.80 -3.85
N ARG A 139 -30.94 3.77 -5.18
CA ARG A 139 -31.83 4.68 -5.91
C ARG A 139 -33.29 4.49 -5.52
N LEU A 140 -33.73 3.23 -5.38
CA LEU A 140 -35.09 2.92 -4.99
C LEU A 140 -35.38 3.37 -3.56
N ARG A 141 -34.47 3.15 -2.61
CA ARG A 141 -34.59 3.64 -1.22
C ARG A 141 -34.69 5.16 -1.15
N SER A 142 -33.91 5.89 -1.95
CA SER A 142 -34.02 7.35 -2.07
C SER A 142 -35.40 7.79 -2.59
N ARG A 143 -35.90 7.12 -3.65
CA ARG A 143 -37.23 7.39 -4.22
C ARG A 143 -38.36 7.06 -3.26
N LEU A 144 -38.25 5.97 -2.50
CA LEU A 144 -39.23 5.59 -1.48
C LEU A 144 -39.26 6.63 -0.36
N LYS A 145 -38.09 7.09 0.10
CA LYS A 145 -37.99 8.18 1.08
C LYS A 145 -38.67 9.47 0.59
N SER A 146 -38.44 9.87 -0.66
CA SER A 146 -39.10 11.07 -1.23
C SER A 146 -40.61 10.91 -1.43
N THR A 147 -41.12 9.67 -1.43
CA THR A 147 -42.55 9.38 -1.57
C THR A 147 -43.28 9.39 -0.22
N GLY A 148 -42.55 9.34 0.89
CA GLY A 148 -43.13 9.36 2.25
C GLY A 148 -42.88 8.09 3.07
N TYR A 149 -42.14 7.10 2.54
CA TYR A 149 -41.73 5.94 3.34
C TYR A 149 -40.66 6.36 4.35
N ILE A 150 -40.80 5.91 5.60
CA ILE A 150 -39.87 6.23 6.68
C ILE A 150 -38.77 5.17 6.70
N VAL A 151 -37.52 5.60 6.82
CA VAL A 151 -36.38 4.70 6.78
C VAL A 151 -36.03 4.27 8.20
N GLY A 152 -36.20 2.98 8.50
CA GLY A 152 -35.77 2.42 9.77
C GLY A 152 -34.26 2.36 9.92
N ASP A 153 -33.79 2.34 11.17
CA ASP A 153 -32.38 2.15 11.53
C ASP A 153 -31.91 0.72 11.22
N GLU A 154 -32.84 -0.24 11.27
CA GLU A 154 -32.59 -1.60 10.83
C GLU A 154 -32.28 -1.68 9.32
N ARG A 155 -31.33 -2.54 8.99
CA ARG A 155 -30.81 -2.64 7.62
C ARG A 155 -31.91 -3.12 6.67
N ASN A 156 -32.13 -2.31 5.63
CA ASN A 156 -33.06 -2.59 4.54
C ASN A 156 -34.56 -2.60 4.90
N ILE A 157 -34.96 -2.16 6.09
CA ILE A 157 -36.37 -2.00 6.46
C ILE A 157 -36.83 -0.56 6.11
N LEU A 158 -38.05 -0.45 5.59
CA LEU A 158 -38.78 0.79 5.38
C LEU A 158 -40.17 0.67 5.98
N TYR A 159 -40.64 1.74 6.61
CA TYR A 159 -41.96 1.84 7.22
C TYR A 159 -42.90 2.67 6.35
N TYR A 160 -44.18 2.29 6.33
CA TYR A 160 -45.26 3.10 5.78
C TYR A 160 -46.24 3.48 6.88
N SER A 161 -46.77 4.70 6.85
CA SER A 161 -47.87 5.13 7.73
C SER A 161 -49.22 4.81 7.09
N ASP A 162 -50.29 4.77 7.88
CA ASP A 162 -51.65 4.55 7.38
C ASP A 162 -52.12 5.68 6.44
N THR A 163 -51.53 6.87 6.58
CA THR A 163 -51.77 8.03 5.72
C THR A 163 -51.05 7.95 4.38
N LEU A 164 -50.08 7.04 4.22
CA LEU A 164 -49.29 6.92 3.00
C LEU A 164 -50.00 6.01 1.98
N VAL A 165 -50.21 6.52 0.77
CA VAL A 165 -50.67 5.69 -0.35
C VAL A 165 -49.55 4.71 -0.74
N ARG A 166 -49.76 3.44 -0.42
CA ARG A 166 -48.84 2.35 -0.74
C ARG A 166 -48.65 2.21 -2.25
N ARG A 167 -47.41 1.90 -2.65
CA ARG A 167 -47.03 1.77 -4.06
C ARG A 167 -46.50 0.37 -4.32
N GLU A 168 -47.41 -0.57 -4.51
CA GLU A 168 -47.12 -2.01 -4.66
C GLU A 168 -46.04 -2.32 -5.71
N GLN A 169 -46.02 -1.60 -6.83
CA GLN A 169 -44.99 -1.77 -7.86
C GLN A 169 -43.58 -1.45 -7.33
N LEU A 170 -43.44 -0.42 -6.49
CA LEU A 170 -42.17 -0.05 -5.87
C LEU A 170 -41.81 -1.00 -4.73
N GLU A 171 -42.80 -1.47 -3.97
CA GLU A 171 -42.62 -2.45 -2.91
C GLU A 171 -42.15 -3.80 -3.47
N SER A 172 -42.81 -4.32 -4.51
CA SER A 172 -42.42 -5.55 -5.22
C SER A 172 -41.01 -5.46 -5.81
N ARG A 173 -40.69 -4.32 -6.45
CA ARG A 173 -39.33 -4.05 -6.94
C ARG A 173 -38.32 -3.95 -5.79
N GLY A 174 -38.74 -3.43 -4.64
CA GLY A 174 -37.94 -3.35 -3.42
C GLY A 174 -37.65 -4.71 -2.82
N GLY A 175 -38.65 -5.58 -2.73
CA GLY A 175 -38.51 -6.96 -2.25
C GLY A 175 -37.48 -7.74 -3.05
N LYS A 176 -37.52 -7.64 -4.38
CA LYS A 176 -36.49 -8.25 -5.27
C LYS A 176 -35.06 -7.74 -5.02
N LEU A 177 -34.92 -6.54 -4.44
CA LEU A 177 -33.63 -5.93 -4.09
C LEU A 177 -33.24 -6.13 -2.62
N GLY A 178 -34.04 -6.90 -1.87
CA GLY A 178 -33.86 -7.19 -0.45
C GLY A 178 -34.27 -6.03 0.47
N LEU A 179 -35.27 -5.23 0.08
CA LEU A 179 -35.94 -4.26 0.96
C LEU A 179 -37.18 -4.90 1.58
N HIS A 180 -37.42 -4.63 2.85
CA HIS A 180 -38.60 -5.05 3.58
C HIS A 180 -39.48 -3.85 3.92
N PHE A 181 -40.79 -4.02 3.82
CA PHE A 181 -41.79 -2.98 4.06
C PHE A 181 -42.68 -3.42 5.21
N LEU A 182 -42.74 -2.61 6.26
CA LEU A 182 -43.53 -2.89 7.46
C LEU A 182 -44.44 -1.69 7.78
N PRO A 183 -45.59 -1.90 8.44
CA PRO A 183 -46.36 -0.81 9.00
C PRO A 183 -45.53 -0.10 10.07
N LEU A 184 -45.70 1.22 10.20
CA LEU A 184 -45.08 1.99 11.27
C LEU A 184 -45.57 1.47 12.63
N PRO A 185 -44.68 1.06 13.56
CA PRO A 185 -45.10 0.59 14.88
C PRO A 185 -45.78 1.71 15.67
N GLU A 186 -46.81 1.38 16.45
CA GLU A 186 -47.54 2.33 17.30
C GLU A 186 -46.64 2.93 18.40
N ASP A 187 -45.63 2.18 18.85
CA ASP A 187 -44.63 2.59 19.84
C ASP A 187 -43.51 3.50 19.27
N GLY A 188 -43.64 3.90 17.99
CA GLY A 188 -42.60 4.64 17.26
C GLY A 188 -41.52 3.71 16.70
N ILE A 189 -40.60 4.28 15.90
CA ILE A 189 -39.56 3.48 15.23
C ILE A 189 -38.52 3.04 16.26
N PRO A 190 -38.25 1.72 16.40
CA PRO A 190 -37.20 1.22 17.29
C PRO A 190 -35.85 1.86 16.91
N GLY A 191 -35.29 2.67 17.81
CA GLY A 191 -33.99 3.33 17.61
C GLY A 191 -34.01 4.78 17.14
N MET A 192 -35.16 5.34 16.72
CA MET A 192 -35.25 6.78 16.43
C MET A 192 -35.27 7.58 17.74
N THR A 193 -34.10 7.93 18.25
CA THR A 193 -33.96 8.96 19.30
C THR A 193 -34.54 10.26 18.76
N THR A 194 -35.69 10.66 19.29
CA THR A 194 -36.23 12.02 19.12
C THR A 194 -35.20 13.00 19.70
N ILE A 195 -34.75 13.94 18.88
CA ILE A 195 -33.96 15.10 19.34
C ILE A 195 -34.93 16.06 20.02
#